data_AF-K1T951-F1
#
_entry.id   AF-K1T951-F1
#
_cell.length_a   1.000
_cell.length_b   1.000
_cell.length_c   1.000
_cell.angle_alpha   90.00
_cell.angle_beta   90.00
_cell.angle_gamma   90.00
#
_symmetry.space_group_name_H-M   'P 1'
#
loop_
_entity.id
_entity.type
_entity.pdbx_description
1 polymer ?
#
loop_
_entity_poly.entity_id
_entity_poly.type
_entity_poly.pdbx_seq_one_letter_code
_entity_poly.pdbx_strand_id
1 'polypeptide(L)'
;MKEIELYKEHQPLAIIKRRELFKEIKREDLSDIDYQIFKASTKRQIKGTPQEVLVANFSRIFKLIAIDVGYVIPKSETDWQYIQSRILSMLVKYYSYLTLSDVMTAFELLSVGELNDYLPRNSSGNADSGHYQQFNANYFGKVLNAFIKRQNVTFERIYKIAKRKEIPIIDPIKEIQITRNKNRAYFLEYKYTGRLRMSLVGERLCFDWLHRCGFADGVKVTEKEEISAYHEYMRRSFYWSD
;
A
#
# COMPACT_ATOMS: atom_id res chain seq x y z
N MET A 1 -18.71 -2.35 -28.44
CA MET A 1 -17.91 -3.39 -27.75
C MET A 1 -16.47 -3.54 -28.26
N LYS A 2 -16.11 -3.17 -29.50
CA LYS A 2 -14.74 -3.35 -30.04
C LYS A 2 -13.69 -2.30 -29.61
N GLU A 3 -14.10 -1.12 -29.15
CA GLU A 3 -13.14 -0.10 -28.68
C GLU A 3 -12.54 -0.39 -27.30
N ILE A 4 -13.17 -1.22 -26.46
CA ILE A 4 -12.73 -1.44 -25.07
C ILE A 4 -11.58 -2.46 -24.99
N GLU A 5 -11.43 -3.33 -25.99
CA GLU A 5 -10.42 -4.39 -25.99
C GLU A 5 -9.04 -3.92 -26.48
N LEU A 6 -8.97 -2.94 -27.39
CA LEU A 6 -7.70 -2.46 -27.96
C LEU A 6 -6.82 -1.66 -26.96
N TYR A 7 -7.40 -1.14 -25.87
CA TYR A 7 -6.68 -0.29 -24.90
C TYR A 7 -6.11 -1.04 -23.68
N LYS A 8 -6.27 -2.37 -23.61
CA LYS A 8 -5.67 -3.18 -22.54
C LYS A 8 -4.18 -3.44 -22.75
N GLU A 9 -3.68 -3.42 -23.99
CA GLU A 9 -2.31 -3.84 -24.34
C GLU A 9 -1.19 -2.90 -23.86
N HIS A 10 -1.48 -1.68 -23.42
CA HIS A 10 -0.45 -0.68 -23.10
C HIS A 10 -0.57 -0.07 -21.70
N GLN A 11 -1.34 -0.69 -20.79
CA GLN A 11 -1.43 -0.21 -19.42
C GLN A 11 -0.24 -0.72 -18.58
N PRO A 12 0.48 0.15 -17.87
CA PRO A 12 1.61 -0.27 -17.04
C PRO A 12 1.18 -1.32 -16.02
N LEU A 13 1.95 -2.40 -15.86
CA LEU A 13 1.64 -3.52 -14.93
C LEU A 13 1.23 -3.02 -13.52
N ALA A 14 1.87 -1.94 -13.06
CA ALA A 14 1.56 -1.30 -11.78
C ALA A 14 0.09 -0.88 -11.64
N ILE A 15 -0.55 -0.36 -12.70
CA ILE A 15 -1.95 0.09 -12.60
C ILE A 15 -2.94 -1.07 -12.58
N ILE A 16 -2.62 -2.14 -13.31
CA ILE A 16 -3.41 -3.37 -13.32
C ILE A 16 -3.43 -3.93 -11.90
N LYS A 17 -2.24 -4.07 -11.29
CA LYS A 17 -2.12 -4.57 -9.92
C LYS A 17 -2.83 -3.68 -8.90
N ARG A 18 -2.73 -2.35 -9.03
CA ARG A 18 -3.47 -1.41 -8.16
C ARG A 18 -4.98 -1.62 -8.26
N ARG A 19 -5.53 -1.83 -9.45
CA ARG A 19 -6.96 -2.07 -9.66
C ARG A 19 -7.43 -3.42 -9.14
N GLU A 20 -6.60 -4.44 -9.23
CA GLU A 20 -6.86 -5.75 -8.62
C GLU A 20 -6.94 -5.62 -7.09
N LEU A 21 -5.89 -5.05 -6.49
CA LEU A 21 -5.84 -4.82 -5.03
C LEU A 21 -7.00 -3.96 -4.54
N PHE A 22 -7.47 -2.99 -5.34
CA PHE A 22 -8.59 -2.13 -4.96
C PHE A 22 -9.91 -2.91 -4.82
N LYS A 23 -10.05 -4.06 -5.49
CA LYS A 23 -11.22 -4.94 -5.36
C LYS A 23 -11.12 -5.86 -4.13
N GLU A 24 -9.90 -6.19 -3.72
CA GLU A 24 -9.63 -7.16 -2.63
C GLU A 24 -9.55 -6.50 -1.25
N ILE A 25 -9.07 -5.26 -1.19
CA ILE A 25 -8.94 -4.51 0.06
C ILE A 25 -10.29 -3.90 0.40
N LYS A 26 -10.75 -4.16 1.63
CA LYS A 26 -12.01 -3.60 2.09
C LYS A 26 -11.82 -2.13 2.46
N ARG A 27 -12.86 -1.34 2.28
CA ARG A 27 -12.82 0.09 2.59
C ARG A 27 -12.44 0.37 4.05
N GLU A 28 -12.94 -0.45 4.97
CA GLU A 28 -12.70 -0.39 6.42
C GLU A 28 -11.23 -0.66 6.81
N ASP A 29 -10.44 -1.29 5.93
CA ASP A 29 -9.01 -1.56 6.17
C ASP A 29 -8.14 -0.30 5.96
N LEU A 30 -8.71 0.81 5.47
CA LEU A 30 -7.99 2.02 5.07
C LEU A 30 -8.51 3.27 5.78
N SER A 31 -7.62 4.22 6.07
CA SER A 31 -8.03 5.58 6.44
C SER A 31 -8.74 6.27 5.27
N ASP A 32 -9.51 7.32 5.56
CA ASP A 32 -10.21 8.10 4.53
C ASP A 32 -9.27 8.66 3.47
N ILE A 33 -8.13 9.18 3.92
CA ILE A 33 -7.09 9.74 3.06
C ILE A 33 -6.43 8.64 2.22
N ASP A 34 -6.05 7.51 2.84
CA ASP A 34 -5.41 6.40 2.11
C ASP A 34 -6.38 5.82 1.07
N TYR A 35 -7.67 5.75 1.37
CA TYR A 35 -8.68 5.33 0.39
C TYR A 35 -8.84 6.33 -0.76
N GLN A 36 -8.86 7.64 -0.49
CA GLN A 36 -8.95 8.66 -1.54
C GLN A 36 -7.77 8.58 -2.49
N ILE A 37 -6.54 8.51 -1.94
CA ILE A 37 -5.31 8.34 -2.71
C ILE A 37 -5.37 7.05 -3.55
N PHE A 38 -5.79 5.94 -2.93
CA PHE A 38 -5.86 4.66 -3.64
C PHE A 38 -6.90 4.72 -4.76
N LYS A 39 -8.10 5.22 -4.49
CA LYS A 39 -9.19 5.37 -5.47
C LYS A 39 -8.76 6.24 -6.65
N ALA A 40 -8.09 7.37 -6.40
CA ALA A 40 -7.56 8.25 -7.45
C ALA A 40 -6.58 7.50 -8.36
N SER A 41 -5.63 6.78 -7.77
CA SER A 41 -4.59 6.05 -8.51
C SER A 41 -5.10 4.93 -9.43
N THR A 42 -6.34 4.45 -9.23
CA THR A 42 -6.96 3.42 -10.08
C THR A 42 -7.56 3.95 -11.37
N LYS A 43 -7.69 5.28 -11.52
CA LYS A 43 -8.31 5.91 -12.69
C LYS A 43 -7.42 5.80 -13.94
N ARG A 44 -7.84 6.42 -15.04
CA ARG A 44 -7.05 6.43 -16.28
C ARG A 44 -5.85 7.35 -16.09
N GLN A 45 -4.65 6.85 -16.39
CA GLN A 45 -3.42 7.64 -16.37
C GLN A 45 -3.44 8.68 -17.49
N ILE A 46 -2.67 9.76 -17.30
CA ILE A 46 -2.40 10.75 -18.34
C ILE A 46 -1.78 10.05 -19.56
N LYS A 47 -0.84 9.13 -19.34
CA LYS A 47 -0.29 8.25 -20.37
C LYS A 47 -1.40 7.41 -20.99
N GLY A 48 -1.55 7.50 -22.31
CA GLY A 48 -2.56 6.77 -23.07
C GLY A 48 -3.96 7.37 -23.00
N THR A 49 -4.14 8.58 -22.45
CA THR A 49 -5.38 9.36 -22.62
C THR A 49 -5.29 10.19 -23.90
N PRO A 50 -6.31 10.17 -24.78
CA PRO A 50 -6.34 11.00 -25.99
C PRO A 50 -6.16 12.48 -25.65
N GLN A 51 -5.38 13.20 -26.46
CA GLN A 51 -5.02 14.60 -26.19
C GLN A 51 -6.24 15.50 -26.01
N GLU A 52 -7.27 15.36 -26.85
CA GLU A 52 -8.50 16.16 -26.79
C GLU A 52 -9.25 15.97 -25.47
N VAL A 53 -9.38 14.70 -25.04
CA VAL A 53 -10.02 14.32 -23.77
C VAL A 53 -9.20 14.85 -22.59
N LEU A 54 -7.87 14.83 -22.70
CA LEU A 54 -6.96 15.34 -21.68
C LEU A 54 -7.09 16.85 -21.54
N VAL A 55 -7.08 17.61 -22.63
CA VAL A 55 -7.22 19.08 -22.65
C VAL A 55 -8.56 19.50 -22.04
N ALA A 56 -9.67 18.88 -22.44
CA ALA A 56 -10.99 19.21 -21.93
C ALA A 56 -11.11 18.97 -20.42
N ASN A 57 -10.68 17.80 -19.94
CA ASN A 57 -10.75 17.46 -18.52
C ASN A 57 -9.77 18.28 -17.68
N PHE A 58 -8.55 18.50 -18.20
CA PHE A 58 -7.54 19.29 -17.52
C PHE A 58 -8.01 20.73 -17.36
N SER A 59 -8.56 21.38 -18.40
CA SER A 59 -9.03 22.77 -18.30
C SER A 59 -10.04 22.97 -17.16
N ARG A 60 -10.99 22.04 -17.02
CA ARG A 60 -11.97 22.03 -15.93
C ARG A 60 -11.32 21.88 -14.55
N ILE A 61 -10.48 20.85 -14.38
CA ILE A 61 -9.84 20.55 -13.09
C ILE A 61 -8.90 21.68 -12.70
N PHE A 62 -8.15 22.21 -13.67
CA PHE A 62 -7.19 23.27 -13.46
C PHE A 62 -7.84 24.58 -12.97
N LYS A 63 -9.03 24.90 -13.50
CA LYS A 63 -9.83 26.03 -12.99
C LYS A 63 -10.26 25.83 -11.54
N LEU A 64 -10.68 24.62 -11.17
CA LEU A 64 -11.06 24.31 -9.77
C LEU A 64 -9.86 24.44 -8.84
N ILE A 65 -8.73 23.83 -9.20
CA ILE A 65 -7.49 23.95 -8.42
C ILE A 65 -7.08 25.41 -8.25
N ALA A 66 -7.15 26.22 -9.32
CA ALA A 66 -6.82 27.65 -9.24
C ALA A 66 -7.69 28.38 -8.21
N ILE A 67 -9.00 28.08 -8.18
CA ILE A 67 -9.93 28.64 -7.19
C ILE A 67 -9.58 28.17 -5.79
N ASP A 68 -9.36 26.87 -5.60
CA ASP A 68 -9.09 26.25 -4.29
C ASP A 68 -7.81 26.79 -3.65
N VAL A 69 -6.80 27.11 -4.47
CA VAL A 69 -5.54 27.69 -3.99
C VAL A 69 -5.53 29.23 -3.98
N GLY A 70 -6.67 29.88 -4.25
CA GLY A 70 -6.79 31.34 -4.24
C GLY A 70 -6.02 32.06 -5.35
N TYR A 71 -5.72 31.39 -6.46
CA TYR A 71 -5.04 32.00 -7.60
C TYR A 71 -5.99 32.90 -8.40
N VAL A 72 -5.56 34.13 -8.65
CA VAL A 72 -6.30 35.09 -9.48
C VAL A 72 -6.09 34.73 -10.94
N ILE A 73 -7.09 34.09 -11.54
CA ILE A 73 -7.08 33.70 -12.96
C ILE A 73 -6.97 34.99 -13.83
N PRO A 74 -6.03 35.05 -14.79
CA PRO A 74 -5.92 36.16 -15.71
C PRO A 74 -7.23 36.42 -16.47
N LYS A 75 -7.59 37.70 -16.66
CA LYS A 75 -8.74 38.09 -17.51
C LYS A 75 -8.46 37.86 -19.00
N SER A 76 -7.20 37.90 -19.39
CA SER A 76 -6.71 37.61 -20.74
C SER A 76 -6.82 36.11 -21.02
N GLU A 77 -7.66 35.75 -21.98
CA GLU A 77 -7.88 34.34 -22.35
C GLU A 77 -6.59 33.70 -22.88
N THR A 78 -5.79 34.44 -23.65
CA THR A 78 -4.51 33.97 -24.19
C THR A 78 -3.51 33.66 -23.08
N ASP A 79 -3.44 34.49 -22.04
CA ASP A 79 -2.53 34.27 -20.91
C ASP A 79 -2.96 33.06 -20.08
N TRP A 80 -4.27 32.91 -19.87
CA TRP A 80 -4.81 31.74 -19.18
C TRP A 80 -4.56 30.44 -19.95
N GLN A 81 -4.83 30.44 -21.26
CA GLN A 81 -4.56 29.29 -22.14
C GLN A 81 -3.07 28.94 -22.19
N TYR A 82 -2.18 29.94 -22.15
CA TYR A 82 -0.74 29.73 -22.07
C TYR A 82 -0.37 28.98 -20.77
N ILE A 83 -0.82 29.47 -19.61
CA ILE A 83 -0.55 28.83 -18.31
C ILE A 83 -1.05 27.39 -18.29
N GLN A 84 -2.30 27.17 -18.74
CA GLN A 84 -2.90 25.85 -18.88
C GLN A 84 -2.03 24.92 -19.75
N SER A 85 -1.64 25.38 -20.93
CA SER A 85 -0.85 24.60 -21.89
C SER A 85 0.52 24.24 -21.34
N ARG A 86 1.18 25.16 -20.62
CA ARG A 86 2.50 24.90 -20.01
C ARG A 86 2.43 23.85 -18.92
N ILE A 87 1.41 23.90 -18.06
CA ILE A 87 1.26 22.92 -16.98
C ILE A 87 0.83 21.57 -17.54
N LEU A 88 -0.10 21.54 -18.48
CA LEU A 88 -0.48 20.30 -19.16
C LEU A 88 0.71 19.63 -19.84
N SER A 89 1.54 20.41 -20.55
CA SER A 89 2.76 19.91 -21.18
C SER A 89 3.73 19.31 -20.16
N MET A 90 3.87 19.95 -19.00
CA MET A 90 4.71 19.44 -17.91
C MET A 90 4.16 18.14 -17.32
N LEU A 91 2.84 18.04 -17.13
CA LEU A 91 2.19 16.80 -16.66
C LEU A 91 2.38 15.65 -17.64
N VAL A 92 2.15 15.88 -18.94
CA VAL A 92 2.35 14.87 -19.99
C VAL A 92 3.81 14.43 -20.07
N LYS A 93 4.77 15.35 -19.89
CA LYS A 93 6.19 15.04 -20.03
C LYS A 93 6.77 14.31 -18.82
N TYR A 94 6.42 14.74 -17.60
CA TYR A 94 7.11 14.29 -16.37
C TYR A 94 6.24 13.48 -15.41
N TYR A 95 4.92 13.60 -15.50
CA TYR A 95 3.97 12.99 -14.56
C TYR A 95 2.92 12.13 -15.28
N SER A 96 3.25 11.60 -16.47
CA SER A 96 2.29 10.86 -17.30
C SER A 96 1.77 9.57 -16.66
N TYR A 97 2.47 9.03 -15.66
CA TYR A 97 2.04 7.88 -14.87
C TYR A 97 1.02 8.22 -13.77
N LEU A 98 0.75 9.50 -13.52
CA LEU A 98 -0.35 9.93 -12.65
C LEU A 98 -1.66 9.98 -13.43
N THR A 99 -2.78 9.93 -12.71
CA THR A 99 -4.11 10.21 -13.24
C THR A 99 -4.45 11.69 -13.02
N LEU A 100 -5.40 12.24 -13.78
CA LEU A 100 -5.92 13.59 -13.47
C LEU A 100 -6.58 13.66 -12.08
N SER A 101 -7.12 12.53 -11.60
CA SER A 101 -7.64 12.42 -10.23
C SER A 101 -6.53 12.49 -9.18
N ASP A 102 -5.34 11.92 -9.44
CA ASP A 102 -4.18 12.08 -8.55
C ASP A 102 -3.78 13.55 -8.46
N VAL A 103 -3.75 14.26 -9.60
CA VAL A 103 -3.43 15.70 -9.61
C VAL A 103 -4.43 16.48 -8.75
N MET A 104 -5.73 16.25 -8.92
CA MET A 104 -6.76 16.91 -8.10
C MET A 104 -6.62 16.57 -6.61
N THR A 105 -6.46 15.28 -6.29
CA THR A 105 -6.28 14.79 -4.91
C THR A 105 -5.03 15.41 -4.27
N ALA A 106 -3.95 15.64 -5.03
CA ALA A 106 -2.75 16.28 -4.51
C ALA A 106 -3.01 17.69 -3.98
N PHE A 107 -3.82 18.49 -4.68
CA PHE A 107 -4.17 19.84 -4.25
C PHE A 107 -5.21 19.86 -3.13
N GLU A 108 -6.12 18.88 -3.10
CA GLU A 108 -7.03 18.67 -1.96
C GLU A 108 -6.25 18.33 -0.68
N LEU A 109 -5.27 17.44 -0.76
CA LEU A 109 -4.42 17.09 0.39
C LEU A 109 -3.50 18.25 0.80
N LEU A 110 -3.06 19.07 -0.16
CA LEU A 110 -2.29 20.27 0.12
C LEU A 110 -3.10 21.27 0.95
N SER A 111 -4.38 21.50 0.62
CA SER A 111 -5.20 22.52 1.27
C SER A 111 -5.49 22.19 2.74
N VAL A 112 -5.53 20.90 3.09
CA VAL A 112 -5.71 20.43 4.48
C VAL A 112 -4.40 20.15 5.23
N GLY A 113 -3.24 20.38 4.59
CA GLY A 113 -1.92 20.21 5.22
C GLY A 113 -1.39 18.77 5.28
N GLU A 114 -2.07 17.80 4.66
CA GLU A 114 -1.66 16.38 4.61
C GLU A 114 -0.34 16.15 3.86
N LEU A 115 0.11 17.15 3.08
CA LEU A 115 1.39 17.10 2.37
C LEU A 115 2.54 17.81 3.09
N ASN A 116 2.31 18.43 4.26
CA ASN A 116 3.31 19.25 4.95
C ASN A 116 4.63 18.51 5.23
N ASP A 117 4.54 17.25 5.66
CA ASP A 117 5.72 16.43 5.96
C ASP A 117 6.54 16.04 4.72
N TYR A 118 5.96 16.20 3.53
CA TYR A 118 6.54 15.76 2.25
C TYR A 118 7.00 16.92 1.38
N LEU A 119 6.59 18.15 1.71
CA LEU A 119 7.00 19.37 1.05
C LEU A 119 8.48 19.71 1.36
N PRO A 120 9.17 20.42 0.45
CA PRO A 120 10.46 21.03 0.77
C PRO A 120 10.33 21.94 2.00
N ARG A 121 11.41 22.09 2.77
CA ARG A 121 11.42 23.04 3.89
C ARG A 121 11.91 24.40 3.41
N ASN A 122 11.29 25.47 3.91
CA ASN A 122 11.76 26.83 3.70
C ASN A 122 12.95 27.15 4.61
N SER A 123 13.52 28.35 4.47
CA SER A 123 14.67 28.82 5.27
C SER A 123 14.40 28.86 6.78
N SER A 124 13.13 28.86 7.20
CA SER A 124 12.71 28.83 8.61
C SER A 124 12.43 27.41 9.12
N GLY A 125 12.66 26.38 8.30
CA GLY A 125 12.46 24.97 8.67
C GLY A 125 11.01 24.47 8.56
N ASN A 126 10.06 25.33 8.18
CA ASN A 126 8.66 24.98 7.98
C ASN A 126 8.41 24.41 6.58
N ALA A 127 7.32 23.66 6.41
CA ALA A 127 6.89 23.20 5.10
C ALA A 127 6.70 24.40 4.14
N ASP A 128 7.32 24.33 2.97
CA ASP A 128 7.21 25.33 1.90
C ASP A 128 5.87 25.15 1.17
N SER A 129 4.78 25.47 1.88
CA SER A 129 3.43 25.59 1.32
C SER A 129 3.22 26.91 0.57
N GLY A 130 4.10 27.89 0.79
CA GLY A 130 4.00 29.22 0.23
C GLY A 130 4.56 29.28 -1.19
N HIS A 131 3.69 29.27 -2.21
CA HIS A 131 3.90 30.01 -3.47
C HIS A 131 2.62 30.01 -4.33
N TYR A 132 1.54 30.61 -3.81
CA TYR A 132 0.26 30.78 -4.52
C TYR A 132 0.35 31.77 -5.70
N GLN A 133 1.26 32.75 -5.63
CA GLN A 133 1.30 33.87 -6.57
C GLN A 133 1.71 33.49 -7.99
N GLN A 134 2.34 32.33 -8.21
CA GLN A 134 2.87 32.02 -9.55
C GLN A 134 2.17 30.88 -10.28
N PHE A 135 1.25 30.12 -9.65
CA PHE A 135 0.46 29.01 -10.24
C PHE A 135 1.06 28.42 -11.53
N ASN A 136 2.31 27.95 -11.41
CA ASN A 136 3.18 27.60 -12.53
C ASN A 136 3.63 26.13 -12.43
N ALA A 137 4.41 25.70 -13.42
CA ALA A 137 4.95 24.35 -13.47
C ALA A 137 5.84 24.00 -12.26
N ASN A 138 6.58 24.96 -11.69
CA ASN A 138 7.41 24.70 -10.51
C ASN A 138 6.54 24.37 -9.29
N TYR A 139 5.52 25.20 -9.04
CA TYR A 139 4.57 24.97 -7.95
C TYR A 139 3.87 23.61 -8.08
N PHE A 140 3.33 23.29 -9.26
CA PHE A 140 2.74 21.97 -9.52
C PHE A 140 3.76 20.84 -9.28
N GLY A 141 5.01 21.01 -9.72
CA GLY A 141 6.06 20.02 -9.50
C GLY A 141 6.33 19.77 -8.01
N LYS A 142 6.41 20.82 -7.18
CA LYS A 142 6.59 20.68 -5.72
C LYS A 142 5.45 19.88 -5.09
N VAL A 143 4.20 20.26 -5.39
CA VAL A 143 3.00 19.62 -4.83
C VAL A 143 2.89 18.16 -5.28
N LEU A 144 3.09 17.88 -6.56
CA LEU A 144 2.98 16.51 -7.09
C LEU A 144 4.07 15.60 -6.56
N ASN A 145 5.31 16.10 -6.39
CA ASN A 145 6.38 15.32 -5.78
C ASN A 145 6.11 15.00 -4.31
N ALA A 146 5.56 15.95 -3.54
CA ALA A 146 5.11 15.69 -2.17
C ALA A 146 4.00 14.64 -2.14
N PHE A 147 3.00 14.76 -3.03
CA PHE A 147 1.93 13.79 -3.17
C PHE A 147 2.45 12.39 -3.54
N ILE A 148 3.41 12.26 -4.46
CA ILE A 148 4.00 10.97 -4.83
C ILE A 148 4.64 10.29 -3.61
N LYS A 149 5.34 11.04 -2.75
CA LYS A 149 5.89 10.49 -1.50
C LYS A 149 4.77 10.02 -0.56
N ARG A 150 3.72 10.83 -0.36
CA ARG A 150 2.54 10.44 0.45
C ARG A 150 1.81 9.22 -0.13
N GLN A 151 1.72 9.12 -1.45
CA GLN A 151 1.15 7.99 -2.18
C GLN A 151 1.98 6.72 -1.97
N ASN A 152 3.32 6.81 -1.98
CA ASN A 152 4.18 5.66 -1.72
C ASN A 152 3.98 5.11 -0.30
N VAL A 153 3.85 5.97 0.71
CA VAL A 153 3.51 5.55 2.08
C VAL A 153 2.15 4.85 2.14
N THR A 154 1.17 5.35 1.38
CA THR A 154 -0.14 4.71 1.25
C THR A 154 -0.01 3.30 0.68
N PHE A 155 0.75 3.15 -0.41
CA PHE A 155 0.95 1.85 -1.05
C PHE A 155 1.73 0.87 -0.19
N GLU A 156 2.71 1.33 0.60
CA GLU A 156 3.38 0.47 1.57
C GLU A 156 2.39 -0.16 2.56
N ARG A 157 1.43 0.63 3.07
CA ARG A 157 0.36 0.13 3.96
C ARG A 157 -0.57 -0.84 3.24
N ILE A 158 -1.01 -0.50 2.03
CA ILE A 158 -1.85 -1.36 1.18
C ILE A 158 -1.18 -2.72 0.94
N TYR A 159 0.12 -2.74 0.59
CA TYR A 159 0.86 -3.98 0.37
C TYR A 159 1.02 -4.78 1.67
N LYS A 160 1.21 -4.14 2.82
CA LYS A 160 1.22 -4.82 4.13
C LYS A 160 -0.13 -5.47 4.44
N ILE A 161 -1.25 -4.81 4.12
CA ILE A 161 -2.61 -5.38 4.27
C ILE A 161 -2.78 -6.58 3.33
N ALA A 162 -2.42 -6.43 2.06
CA ALA A 162 -2.51 -7.50 1.07
C ALA A 162 -1.68 -8.73 1.49
N LYS A 163 -0.42 -8.54 1.91
CA LYS A 163 0.45 -9.61 2.39
C LYS A 163 -0.11 -10.33 3.61
N ARG A 164 -0.75 -9.61 4.54
CA ARG A 164 -1.43 -10.24 5.69
C ARG A 164 -2.58 -11.16 5.27
N LYS A 165 -3.29 -10.83 4.19
CA LYS A 165 -4.35 -11.68 3.61
C LYS A 165 -3.79 -12.87 2.82
N GLU A 166 -2.60 -12.73 2.23
CA GLU A 166 -1.88 -13.83 1.58
C GLU A 166 -1.28 -14.85 2.57
N ILE A 167 -1.09 -14.50 3.84
CA ILE A 167 -0.80 -15.51 4.87
C ILE A 167 -2.03 -16.42 4.88
N PRO A 168 -1.90 -17.68 4.42
CA PRO A 168 -3.06 -18.55 4.34
C PRO A 168 -3.63 -18.66 5.75
N ILE A 169 -4.92 -18.40 5.89
CA ILE A 169 -5.69 -18.96 6.99
C ILE A 169 -5.40 -20.45 6.86
N ILE A 170 -4.60 -21.01 7.78
CA ILE A 170 -4.37 -22.44 7.79
C ILE A 170 -5.77 -23.03 7.96
N ASP A 171 -6.23 -23.78 6.95
CA ASP A 171 -7.50 -24.49 7.05
C ASP A 171 -7.49 -25.27 8.37
N PRO A 172 -8.35 -24.93 9.33
CA PRO A 172 -8.31 -25.52 10.67
C PRO A 172 -8.35 -27.06 10.60
N ILE A 173 -9.04 -27.61 9.59
CA ILE A 173 -9.12 -29.05 9.35
C ILE A 173 -7.76 -29.60 8.93
N LYS A 174 -7.07 -28.91 8.02
CA LYS A 174 -5.73 -29.29 7.56
C LYS A 174 -4.69 -29.18 8.68
N GLU A 175 -4.78 -28.17 9.54
CA GLU A 175 -3.91 -28.02 10.72
C GLU A 175 -4.12 -29.16 11.73
N ILE A 176 -5.38 -29.46 12.04
CA ILE A 176 -5.76 -30.58 12.91
C ILE A 176 -5.24 -31.89 12.32
N GLN A 177 -5.34 -32.09 11.00
CA GLN A 177 -4.91 -33.32 10.35
C GLN A 177 -3.38 -33.46 10.29
N ILE A 178 -2.65 -32.37 10.02
CA ILE A 178 -1.18 -32.35 10.09
C ILE A 178 -0.71 -32.65 11.52
N THR A 179 -1.32 -32.01 12.51
CA THR A 179 -1.02 -32.22 13.95
C THR A 179 -1.28 -33.67 14.34
N ARG A 180 -2.44 -34.21 13.97
CA ARG A 180 -2.83 -35.61 14.24
C ARG A 180 -1.88 -36.61 13.58
N ASN A 181 -1.48 -36.37 12.33
CA ASN A 181 -0.57 -37.26 11.61
C ASN A 181 0.84 -37.24 12.21
N LYS A 182 1.33 -36.07 12.61
CA LYS A 182 2.63 -35.93 13.30
C LYS A 182 2.62 -36.61 14.67
N ASN A 183 1.60 -36.37 15.49
CA ASN A 183 1.48 -37.00 16.81
C ASN A 183 1.34 -38.53 16.69
N ARG A 184 0.60 -39.01 15.67
CA ARG A 184 0.54 -40.44 15.35
C ARG A 184 1.92 -40.99 14.97
N ALA A 185 2.70 -40.28 14.16
CA ALA A 185 4.05 -40.70 13.79
C ALA A 185 4.97 -40.81 15.01
N TYR A 186 4.95 -39.81 15.90
CA TYR A 186 5.72 -39.84 17.16
C TYR A 186 5.31 -40.99 18.08
N PHE A 187 4.00 -41.23 18.22
CA PHE A 187 3.50 -42.37 18.99
C PHE A 187 3.96 -43.71 18.41
N LEU A 188 3.90 -43.89 17.09
CA LEU A 188 4.32 -45.12 16.44
C LEU A 188 5.84 -45.32 16.56
N GLU A 189 6.64 -44.28 16.36
CA GLU A 189 8.09 -44.35 16.57
C GLU A 189 8.43 -44.79 17.99
N TYR A 190 7.82 -44.17 19.00
CA TYR A 190 8.01 -44.55 20.39
C TYR A 190 7.56 -45.99 20.66
N LYS A 191 6.38 -46.38 20.17
CA LYS A 191 5.83 -47.74 20.35
C LYS A 191 6.77 -48.83 19.83
N TYR A 192 7.41 -48.61 18.68
CA TYR A 192 8.21 -49.64 18.01
C TYR A 192 9.71 -49.56 18.32
N THR A 193 10.23 -48.40 18.74
CA THR A 193 11.67 -48.20 18.97
C THR A 193 12.02 -47.91 20.42
N GLY A 194 11.03 -47.61 21.28
CA GLY A 194 11.22 -47.13 22.64
C GLY A 194 11.81 -45.72 22.73
N ARG A 195 12.00 -45.02 21.59
CA ARG A 195 12.62 -43.70 21.52
C ARG A 195 11.62 -42.69 20.98
N LEU A 196 11.58 -41.52 21.61
CA LEU A 196 10.77 -40.38 21.16
C LEU A 196 11.71 -39.30 20.59
N ARG A 197 11.64 -39.06 19.28
CA ARG A 197 12.46 -38.06 18.57
C ARG A 197 11.55 -37.01 17.94
N MET A 198 11.26 -35.97 18.71
CA MET A 198 10.47 -34.85 18.20
C MET A 198 11.38 -33.81 17.54
N SER A 199 10.88 -33.18 16.48
CA SER A 199 11.50 -31.96 15.96
C SER A 199 11.08 -30.78 16.83
N LEU A 200 11.80 -29.66 16.74
CA LEU A 200 11.49 -28.43 17.48
C LEU A 200 10.03 -27.99 17.33
N VAL A 201 9.46 -28.14 16.13
CA VAL A 201 8.05 -27.84 15.86
C VAL A 201 7.12 -28.94 16.36
N GLY A 202 7.60 -30.19 16.43
CA GLY A 202 6.86 -31.35 16.91
C GLY A 202 6.55 -31.31 18.41
N GLU A 203 7.48 -30.81 19.23
CA GLU A 203 7.30 -30.70 20.69
C GLU A 203 6.10 -29.82 21.05
N ARG A 204 6.01 -28.63 20.43
CA ARG A 204 4.90 -27.68 20.62
C ARG A 204 3.56 -28.26 20.15
N LEU A 205 3.53 -28.87 18.96
CA LEU A 205 2.32 -29.48 18.41
C LEU A 205 1.80 -30.63 19.28
N CYS A 206 2.70 -31.39 19.90
CA CYS A 206 2.35 -32.45 20.83
C CYS A 206 1.77 -31.87 22.12
N PHE A 207 2.41 -30.85 22.70
CA PHE A 207 1.90 -30.15 23.89
C PHE A 207 0.50 -29.56 23.67
N ASP A 208 0.30 -28.80 22.58
CA ASP A 208 -0.99 -28.19 22.26
C ASP A 208 -2.10 -29.23 22.03
N TRP A 209 -1.74 -30.42 21.55
CA TRP A 209 -2.67 -31.52 21.39
C TRP A 209 -3.00 -32.20 22.73
N LEU A 210 -2.00 -32.47 23.57
CA LEU A 210 -2.19 -33.04 24.90
C LEU A 210 -3.01 -32.12 25.80
N HIS A 211 -2.74 -30.80 25.76
CA HIS A 211 -3.50 -29.80 26.50
C HIS A 211 -4.98 -29.77 26.06
N ARG A 212 -5.24 -29.78 24.74
CA ARG A 212 -6.62 -29.86 24.20
C ARG A 212 -7.36 -31.13 24.61
N CYS A 213 -6.65 -32.23 24.75
CA CYS A 213 -7.20 -33.50 25.19
C CYS A 213 -7.32 -33.63 26.72
N GLY A 214 -6.90 -32.62 27.50
CA GLY A 214 -6.93 -32.64 28.96
C GLY A 214 -5.82 -33.47 29.60
N PHE A 215 -4.77 -33.80 28.85
CA PHE A 215 -3.61 -34.58 29.32
C PHE A 215 -2.39 -33.72 29.66
N ALA A 216 -2.47 -32.40 29.48
CA ALA A 216 -1.45 -31.45 29.91
C ALA A 216 -2.11 -30.23 30.54
N ASP A 217 -1.53 -29.72 31.62
CA ASP A 217 -2.00 -28.50 32.28
C ASP A 217 -1.60 -27.25 31.50
N GLY A 218 -2.45 -26.22 31.56
CA GLY A 218 -2.14 -24.92 30.99
C GLY A 218 -0.96 -24.28 31.74
N VAL A 219 0.14 -24.06 31.04
CA VAL A 219 1.30 -23.35 31.61
C VAL A 219 1.05 -21.85 31.50
N LYS A 220 1.02 -21.13 32.63
CA LYS A 220 1.07 -19.67 32.61
C LYS A 220 2.50 -19.25 32.28
N VAL A 221 2.71 -18.73 31.07
CA VAL A 221 4.02 -18.25 30.61
C VAL A 221 4.10 -16.75 30.85
N THR A 222 5.16 -16.30 31.52
CA THR A 222 5.50 -14.87 31.62
C THR A 222 6.29 -14.42 30.40
N GLU A 223 6.21 -13.14 30.04
CA GLU A 223 6.91 -12.57 28.87
C GLU A 223 8.43 -12.85 28.89
N LYS A 224 9.04 -12.89 30.08
CA LYS A 224 10.46 -13.22 30.27
C LYS A 224 10.76 -14.70 29.96
N GLU A 225 9.87 -15.61 30.32
CA GLU A 225 10.00 -17.05 30.02
C GLU A 225 9.80 -17.31 28.53
N GLU A 226 8.90 -16.57 27.87
CA GLU A 226 8.67 -16.65 26.44
C GLU A 226 9.91 -16.21 25.64
N ILE A 227 10.52 -15.07 26.02
CA ILE A 227 11.78 -14.59 25.43
C ILE A 227 12.92 -15.61 25.66
N SER A 228 13.04 -16.16 26.87
CA SER A 228 14.06 -17.17 27.17
C SER A 228 13.85 -18.46 26.37
N ALA A 229 12.61 -18.91 26.22
CA ALA A 229 12.27 -20.09 25.42
C ALA A 229 12.56 -19.83 23.93
N TYR A 230 12.28 -18.63 23.42
CA TYR A 230 12.61 -18.24 22.06
C TYR A 230 14.13 -18.20 21.81
N HIS A 231 14.91 -17.69 22.77
CA HIS A 231 16.37 -17.68 22.67
C HIS A 231 16.96 -19.11 22.71
N GLU A 232 16.40 -19.99 23.53
CA GLU A 232 16.77 -21.41 23.54
C GLU A 232 16.38 -22.12 22.23
N TYR A 233 15.19 -21.79 21.70
CA TYR A 233 14.71 -22.25 20.40
C TYR A 233 15.66 -21.86 19.26
N MET A 234 16.10 -20.60 19.22
CA MET A 234 17.05 -20.12 18.22
C MET A 234 18.42 -20.80 18.38
N ARG A 235 18.91 -20.97 19.61
CA ARG A 235 20.17 -21.70 19.85
C ARG A 235 20.12 -23.12 19.34
N ARG A 236 19.07 -23.88 19.67
CA ARG A 236 18.92 -25.26 19.20
C ARG A 236 18.86 -25.34 17.68
N SER A 237 18.11 -24.47 17.00
CA SER A 237 18.02 -24.48 15.52
C SER A 237 19.37 -24.34 14.82
N PHE A 238 20.34 -23.65 15.44
CA PHE A 238 21.70 -23.50 14.89
C PHE A 238 22.55 -24.79 14.99
N TYR A 239 22.27 -25.68 15.94
CA TYR A 239 23.07 -26.90 16.16
C TYR A 239 22.59 -28.13 15.36
N TRP A 240 21.45 -28.04 14.65
CA TRP A 240 20.89 -29.13 13.81
C TRP A 240 21.06 -28.86 12.31
N SER A 241 21.92 -27.93 11.92
CA SER A 241 22.21 -27.56 10.52
C SER A 241 23.58 -28.07 10.03
N ASP A 242 24.23 -28.96 10.79
CA ASP A 242 25.38 -29.79 10.40
C ASP A 242 24.98 -31.28 10.46
#